data_AF-A0A9D8J0K6-F1
#
_entry.id   AF-A0A9D8J0K6-F1
#
_cell.length_a   1.000
_cell.length_b   1.000
_cell.length_c   1.000
_cell.angle_alpha   90.00
_cell.angle_beta   90.00
_cell.angle_gamma   90.00
#
_symmetry.space_group_name_H-M   'P 1'
#
loop_
_entity.id
_entity.type
_entity.pdbx_description
1 polymer ?
#
loop_
_entity_poly.entity_id
_entity_poly.type
_entity_poly.pdbx_seq_one_letter_code
_entity_poly.pdbx_strand_id
1 'polypeptide(L)'
;MTDILHAFWRPTPGDDFLQQGEFHVWLEQLRPHSKGTPGVHPQHRRGPELIEWLRSTLGQSAPLTPVSEAVELNLPTTEEGPLHCLELLAETGADWPQSAEWGAWTVDTCPLIESPIQTLNALHYAMLFQGGEVRPGQDFLFWFYVTQSLRQFLQADQYIPALRGRRGKKGHEFFVTWEFLPDPYTSWLAETAERMPPSAAPGHAGASALRHACEVLLRQIAGRARLSLLFEKKIADTFLIDACRPAQDRPWVVTPDASLAQAWARWRRRVVGGGGEQAFQLALQLHEPESDAADLWRLEFRAWSRRDPSLQLPLDEYWPLTHEARLHHSQDFGANFEAALLAELGQAARIYPPLWAALDTAEPTDMTLTLEEAFAFLTETAWVLEDAGIRVIVPAWWTPQGRRRAKLRMKSAPSGKSSGKAAKRKGLSLEELLKYRYDLTL
;
A
#
# COMPACT_ATOMS: atom_id res chain seq x y z
N MET A 1 36.64 -10.76 0.04
CA MET A 1 35.69 -11.82 -0.37
C MET A 1 34.37 -11.43 0.24
N THR A 2 33.27 -11.58 -0.47
CA THR A 2 31.99 -11.00 -0.05
C THR A 2 31.10 -12.05 0.60
N ASP A 3 30.78 -11.88 1.88
CA ASP A 3 29.76 -12.67 2.55
C ASP A 3 28.38 -12.28 2.01
N ILE A 4 27.42 -13.20 2.05
CA ILE A 4 26.05 -12.97 1.58
C ILE A 4 25.09 -12.93 2.77
N LEU A 5 24.33 -11.85 2.88
CA LEU A 5 23.25 -11.69 3.85
C LEU A 5 21.97 -12.28 3.31
N HIS A 6 21.44 -13.27 4.03
CA HIS A 6 20.16 -13.88 3.73
C HIS A 6 19.08 -13.40 4.71
N ALA A 7 17.84 -13.36 4.24
CA ALA A 7 16.67 -13.17 5.08
C ALA A 7 15.53 -14.09 4.68
N PHE A 8 14.86 -14.69 5.67
CA PHE A 8 13.69 -15.52 5.43
C PHE A 8 12.58 -15.25 6.44
N TRP A 9 11.35 -15.51 6.03
CA TRP A 9 10.18 -15.44 6.91
C TRP A 9 9.87 -16.80 7.52
N ARG A 10 9.66 -16.83 8.83
CA ARG A 10 9.31 -18.04 9.59
C ARG A 10 8.02 -17.82 10.38
N PRO A 11 6.92 -18.51 10.04
CA PRO A 11 5.76 -18.62 10.92
C PRO A 11 6.13 -19.37 12.21
N THR A 12 5.67 -18.85 13.35
CA THR A 12 5.79 -19.51 14.65
C THR A 12 4.65 -20.53 14.79
N PRO A 13 4.94 -21.83 15.00
CA PRO A 13 3.88 -22.83 15.19
C PRO A 13 2.95 -22.45 16.36
N GLY A 14 1.65 -22.60 16.17
CA GLY A 14 0.66 -22.32 17.20
C GLY A 14 -0.77 -22.66 16.80
N ASP A 15 -1.68 -22.65 17.78
CA ASP A 15 -3.10 -23.00 17.59
C ASP A 15 -4.02 -21.79 17.35
N ASP A 16 -3.45 -20.59 17.28
CA ASP A 16 -4.19 -19.36 17.01
C ASP A 16 -4.58 -19.22 15.53
N PHE A 17 -5.62 -18.42 15.27
CA PHE A 17 -6.13 -18.20 13.90
C PHE A 17 -5.08 -17.56 12.99
N LEU A 18 -4.38 -16.54 13.50
CA LEU A 18 -3.19 -15.97 12.86
C LEU A 18 -2.00 -16.25 13.78
N GLN A 19 -1.19 -17.20 13.37
CA GLN A 19 0.08 -17.50 14.02
C GLN A 19 1.01 -16.28 13.97
N GLN A 20 1.87 -16.14 14.96
CA GLN A 20 2.93 -15.13 14.90
C GLN A 20 3.95 -15.55 13.84
N GLY A 21 4.82 -14.62 13.47
CA GLY A 21 5.96 -14.95 12.64
C GLY A 21 6.96 -13.81 12.66
N GLU A 22 8.17 -14.13 12.24
CA GLU A 22 9.29 -13.21 12.29
C GLU A 22 10.24 -13.44 11.13
N PHE A 23 11.00 -12.40 10.81
CA PHE A 23 12.11 -12.52 9.89
C PHE A 23 13.33 -13.02 10.64
N HIS A 24 14.09 -13.91 10.01
CA HIS A 24 15.41 -14.30 10.46
C HIS A 24 16.43 -13.86 9.43
N VAL A 25 17.60 -13.41 9.89
CA VAL A 25 18.75 -13.11 9.04
C VAL A 25 19.94 -13.97 9.42
N TRP A 26 20.76 -14.32 8.45
CA TRP A 26 22.02 -15.03 8.66
C TRP A 26 23.02 -14.67 7.55
N LEU A 27 24.30 -14.95 7.79
CA LEU A 27 25.38 -14.67 6.84
C LEU A 27 26.01 -15.96 6.35
N GLU A 28 26.07 -16.11 5.02
CA GLU A 28 26.82 -17.15 4.34
C GLU A 28 28.21 -16.63 3.94
N GLN A 29 29.23 -17.43 4.19
CA GLN A 29 30.63 -17.10 3.94
C GLN A 29 31.20 -18.03 2.87
N LEU A 30 32.08 -17.51 2.01
CA LEU A 30 32.70 -18.34 0.97
C LEU A 30 33.56 -19.48 1.55
N ARG A 31 34.22 -19.25 2.69
CA ARG A 31 35.08 -20.26 3.33
C ARG A 31 34.64 -20.50 4.77
N PRO A 32 34.62 -21.76 5.23
CA PRO A 32 34.32 -22.09 6.61
C PRO A 32 35.39 -21.52 7.56
N HIS A 33 34.98 -20.93 8.67
CA HIS A 33 35.89 -20.39 9.69
C HIS A 33 36.51 -21.48 10.60
N SER A 34 35.87 -22.66 10.68
CA SER A 34 36.36 -23.78 11.50
C SER A 34 36.03 -25.14 10.88
N LYS A 35 36.63 -26.23 11.41
CA LYS A 35 36.22 -27.60 11.04
C LYS A 35 34.75 -27.79 11.39
N GLY A 36 33.94 -28.08 10.38
CA GLY A 36 32.48 -28.19 10.50
C GLY A 36 32.04 -29.20 11.55
N THR A 37 30.95 -28.88 12.24
CA THR A 37 30.23 -29.83 13.09
C THR A 37 29.23 -30.59 12.20
N PRO A 38 29.10 -31.93 12.32
CA PRO A 38 28.11 -32.67 11.53
C PRO A 38 26.69 -32.10 11.70
N GLY A 39 25.97 -31.91 10.60
CA GLY A 39 24.60 -31.36 10.57
C GLY A 39 24.51 -29.84 10.74
N VAL A 40 25.63 -29.15 10.92
CA VAL A 40 25.70 -27.69 11.03
C VAL A 40 26.27 -27.11 9.75
N HIS A 41 25.65 -26.05 9.22
CA HIS A 41 26.09 -25.45 7.97
C HIS A 41 27.54 -24.92 8.12
N PRO A 42 28.52 -25.44 7.37
CA PRO A 42 29.93 -25.13 7.62
C PRO A 42 30.29 -23.68 7.28
N GLN A 43 29.49 -23.04 6.44
CA GLN A 43 29.73 -21.70 5.87
C GLN A 43 28.83 -20.62 6.49
N HIS A 44 28.01 -20.94 7.51
CA HIS A 44 27.27 -19.88 8.20
C HIS A 44 28.17 -19.17 9.22
N ARG A 45 28.02 -17.85 9.35
CA ARG A 45 28.69 -17.08 10.40
C ARG A 45 28.07 -17.40 11.76
N ARG A 46 28.89 -17.85 12.72
CA ARG A 46 28.42 -18.29 14.04
C ARG A 46 27.67 -17.19 14.80
N GLY A 47 26.74 -17.60 15.65
CA GLY A 47 25.87 -16.71 16.43
C GLY A 47 26.54 -15.47 17.05
N PRO A 48 27.61 -15.62 17.86
CA PRO A 48 28.29 -14.47 18.46
C PRO A 48 28.89 -13.49 17.44
N GLU A 49 29.44 -14.01 16.34
CA GLU A 49 30.03 -13.20 15.27
C GLU A 49 28.96 -12.51 14.41
N LEU A 50 27.84 -13.20 14.17
CA LEU A 50 26.67 -12.62 13.49
C LEU A 50 26.10 -11.44 14.29
N ILE A 51 25.93 -11.62 15.60
CA ILE A 51 25.43 -10.58 16.50
C ILE A 51 26.39 -9.37 16.50
N GLU A 52 27.70 -9.60 16.59
CA GLU A 52 28.69 -8.52 16.60
C GLU A 52 28.71 -7.76 15.27
N TRP A 53 28.60 -8.48 14.15
CA TRP A 53 28.45 -7.88 12.83
C TRP A 53 27.16 -7.02 12.73
N LEU A 54 26.03 -7.51 13.23
CA LEU A 54 24.77 -6.75 13.24
C LEU A 54 24.88 -5.46 14.06
N ARG A 55 25.50 -5.52 15.25
CA ARG A 55 25.70 -4.35 16.12
C ARG A 55 26.60 -3.30 15.48
N SER A 56 27.71 -3.73 14.89
CA SER A 56 28.66 -2.83 14.22
C SER A 56 28.05 -2.19 12.97
N THR A 57 27.25 -2.95 12.20
CA THR A 57 26.62 -2.47 10.96
C THR A 57 25.47 -1.49 11.22
N LEU A 58 24.62 -1.78 12.21
CA LEU A 58 23.44 -0.95 12.50
C LEU A 58 23.73 0.19 13.48
N GLY A 59 24.83 0.12 14.22
CA GLY A 59 25.21 1.08 15.24
C GLY A 59 24.38 0.99 16.53
N GLN A 60 24.67 1.86 17.50
CA GLN A 60 24.07 1.82 18.85
C GLN A 60 22.59 2.23 18.89
N SER A 61 22.08 2.89 17.85
CA SER A 61 20.67 3.33 17.77
C SER A 61 19.77 2.34 17.03
N ALA A 62 20.27 1.14 16.75
CA ALA A 62 19.53 0.11 16.02
C ALA A 62 18.27 -0.32 16.79
N PRO A 63 17.12 -0.51 16.11
CA PRO A 63 15.89 -1.00 16.73
C PRO A 63 15.90 -2.54 16.81
N LEU A 64 16.98 -3.08 17.38
CA LEU A 64 17.22 -4.51 17.47
C LEU A 64 17.95 -4.83 18.78
N THR A 65 17.41 -5.78 19.53
CA THR A 65 18.15 -6.51 20.57
C THR A 65 18.62 -7.85 19.99
N PRO A 66 19.81 -7.93 19.35
CA PRO A 66 20.21 -9.11 18.60
C PRO A 66 20.45 -10.31 19.53
N VAL A 67 19.75 -11.39 19.23
CA VAL A 67 19.89 -12.70 19.88
C VAL A 67 20.16 -13.72 18.77
N SER A 68 21.00 -14.71 19.06
CA SER A 68 21.27 -15.80 18.13
C SER A 68 20.33 -16.95 18.41
N GLU A 69 19.73 -17.50 17.35
CA GLU A 69 18.90 -18.70 17.39
C GLU A 69 19.36 -19.68 16.31
N ALA A 70 19.58 -20.93 16.70
CA ALA A 70 19.89 -22.00 15.75
C ALA A 70 18.59 -22.50 15.10
N VAL A 71 18.51 -22.41 13.78
CA VAL A 71 17.35 -22.81 12.99
C VAL A 71 17.77 -23.88 11.98
N GLU A 72 16.96 -24.94 11.86
CA GLU A 72 17.15 -25.95 10.82
C GLU A 72 16.54 -25.47 9.50
N LEU A 73 17.36 -25.44 8.44
CA LEU A 73 16.98 -25.05 7.10
C LEU A 73 17.20 -26.21 6.13
N ASN A 74 16.25 -26.42 5.23
CA ASN A 74 16.46 -27.31 4.08
C ASN A 74 17.20 -26.53 3.00
N LEU A 75 18.46 -26.87 2.78
CA LEU A 75 19.35 -26.20 1.84
C LEU A 75 19.84 -27.17 0.74
N PRO A 76 20.12 -26.66 -0.46
CA PRO A 76 20.71 -27.45 -1.54
C PRO A 76 22.01 -28.12 -1.09
N THR A 77 22.13 -29.42 -1.30
CA THR A 77 23.17 -30.27 -0.72
C THR A 77 23.64 -31.31 -1.74
N THR A 78 24.92 -31.65 -1.69
CA THR A 78 25.55 -32.74 -2.45
C THR A 78 26.23 -33.73 -1.50
N GLU A 79 26.84 -34.79 -2.03
CA GLU A 79 27.65 -35.73 -1.24
C GLU A 79 28.80 -35.05 -0.47
N GLU A 80 29.32 -33.93 -0.98
CA GLU A 80 30.42 -33.17 -0.36
C GLU A 80 29.95 -32.21 0.74
N GLY A 81 28.64 -31.96 0.86
CA GLY A 81 28.07 -31.02 1.82
C GLY A 81 27.08 -30.03 1.20
N PRO A 82 26.69 -28.97 1.93
CA PRO A 82 25.76 -27.97 1.42
C PRO A 82 26.41 -27.15 0.31
N LEU A 83 25.61 -26.79 -0.69
CA LEU A 83 26.03 -25.93 -1.78
C LEU A 83 25.96 -24.48 -1.37
N HIS A 84 26.83 -23.69 -1.98
CA HIS A 84 26.79 -22.25 -1.89
C HIS A 84 25.49 -21.67 -2.48
N CYS A 85 25.06 -20.53 -1.95
CA CYS A 85 24.03 -19.73 -2.63
C CYS A 85 24.47 -19.33 -4.04
N LEU A 86 23.49 -18.98 -4.89
CA LEU A 86 23.71 -18.66 -6.31
C LEU A 86 24.69 -17.49 -6.49
N GLU A 87 24.67 -16.53 -5.58
CA GLU A 87 25.55 -15.36 -5.58
C GLU A 87 27.01 -15.76 -5.39
N LEU A 88 27.30 -16.67 -4.45
CA LEU A 88 28.65 -17.18 -4.20
C LEU A 88 29.08 -18.17 -5.28
N LEU A 89 28.18 -19.01 -5.81
CA LEU A 89 28.47 -19.87 -6.95
C LEU A 89 28.91 -19.05 -8.17
N ALA A 90 28.20 -17.96 -8.47
CA ALA A 90 28.56 -17.05 -9.55
C ALA A 90 29.96 -16.41 -9.35
N GLU A 91 30.36 -16.11 -8.11
CA GLU A 91 31.71 -15.60 -7.80
C GLU A 91 32.80 -16.66 -7.97
N THR A 92 32.50 -17.94 -7.70
CA THR A 92 33.46 -19.04 -7.87
C THR A 92 33.56 -19.54 -9.32
N GLY A 93 32.57 -19.21 -10.17
CA GLY A 93 32.46 -19.75 -11.52
C GLY A 93 32.05 -21.23 -11.57
N ALA A 94 31.51 -21.75 -10.46
CA ALA A 94 31.02 -23.12 -10.38
C ALA A 94 29.58 -23.22 -10.93
N ASP A 95 29.31 -24.28 -11.68
CA ASP A 95 27.96 -24.58 -12.16
C ASP A 95 27.09 -25.20 -11.07
N TRP A 96 25.77 -25.04 -11.19
CA TRP A 96 24.82 -25.73 -10.33
C TRP A 96 24.83 -27.24 -10.62
N PRO A 97 25.14 -28.11 -9.64
CA PRO A 97 25.21 -29.54 -9.89
C PRO A 97 23.83 -30.17 -10.04
N GLN A 98 23.68 -31.07 -11.02
CA GLN A 98 22.43 -31.79 -11.26
C GLN A 98 22.06 -32.76 -10.12
N SER A 99 23.04 -33.17 -9.31
CA SER A 99 22.87 -34.05 -8.15
C SER A 99 22.48 -33.31 -6.87
N ALA A 100 22.15 -32.02 -6.94
CA ALA A 100 21.73 -31.24 -5.78
C ALA A 100 20.38 -31.74 -5.25
N GLU A 101 20.36 -32.14 -3.98
CA GLU A 101 19.16 -32.51 -3.24
C GLU A 101 18.92 -31.56 -2.06
N TRP A 102 17.78 -31.68 -1.40
CA TRP A 102 17.49 -30.90 -0.19
C TRP A 102 18.02 -31.63 1.04
N GLY A 103 18.91 -31.00 1.78
CA GLY A 103 19.45 -31.50 3.05
C GLY A 103 19.13 -30.55 4.21
N ALA A 104 18.88 -31.11 5.40
CA ALA A 104 18.63 -30.33 6.61
C ALA A 104 19.96 -29.90 7.25
N TRP A 105 20.11 -28.59 7.47
CA TRP A 105 21.29 -27.99 8.07
C TRP A 105 20.90 -26.99 9.16
N THR A 106 21.57 -27.09 10.31
CA THR A 106 21.43 -26.08 11.37
C THR A 106 22.26 -24.85 11.04
N VAL A 107 21.62 -23.67 11.06
CA VAL A 107 22.21 -22.36 10.78
C VAL A 107 21.96 -21.43 11.97
N ASP A 108 22.99 -20.70 12.40
CA ASP A 108 22.81 -19.65 13.40
C ASP A 108 22.21 -18.41 12.72
N THR A 109 21.06 -17.96 13.23
CA THR A 109 20.29 -16.83 12.69
C THR A 109 20.02 -15.79 13.77
N CYS A 110 19.59 -14.59 13.38
CA CYS A 110 19.07 -13.57 14.28
C CYS A 110 17.62 -13.22 13.90
N PRO A 111 16.63 -13.42 14.78
CA PRO A 111 15.27 -12.96 14.54
C PRO A 111 15.15 -11.43 14.62
N LEU A 112 14.29 -10.85 13.79
CA LEU A 112 14.02 -9.41 13.70
C LEU A 112 12.65 -9.08 14.33
N ILE A 113 12.59 -9.05 15.66
CA ILE A 113 11.33 -9.00 16.43
C ILE A 113 10.78 -7.57 16.54
N GLU A 114 11.66 -6.61 16.87
CA GLU A 114 11.21 -5.28 17.30
C GLU A 114 10.72 -4.42 16.14
N SER A 115 11.54 -4.16 15.11
CA SER A 115 11.15 -3.30 13.99
C SER A 115 11.66 -3.85 12.65
N PRO A 116 11.13 -5.01 12.19
CA PRO A 116 11.68 -5.73 11.04
C PRO A 116 11.80 -4.87 9.77
N ILE A 117 10.79 -4.06 9.45
CA ILE A 117 10.80 -3.18 8.26
C ILE A 117 11.89 -2.10 8.36
N GLN A 118 12.14 -1.56 9.56
CA GLN A 118 13.19 -0.56 9.76
C GLN A 118 14.57 -1.21 9.73
N THR A 119 14.71 -2.38 10.35
CA THR A 119 15.98 -3.14 10.38
C THR A 119 16.39 -3.59 8.98
N LEU A 120 15.49 -4.17 8.19
CA LEU A 120 15.79 -4.56 6.79
C LEU A 120 16.19 -3.34 5.95
N ASN A 121 15.53 -2.20 6.14
CA ASN A 121 15.89 -0.97 5.45
C ASN A 121 17.28 -0.45 5.86
N ALA A 122 17.62 -0.51 7.14
CA ALA A 122 18.92 -0.10 7.65
C ALA A 122 20.05 -1.02 7.17
N LEU A 123 19.82 -2.35 7.16
CA LEU A 123 20.76 -3.33 6.62
C LEU A 123 21.01 -3.08 5.12
N HIS A 124 19.94 -2.89 4.34
CA HIS A 124 20.06 -2.58 2.91
C HIS A 124 20.85 -1.28 2.67
N TYR A 125 20.56 -0.22 3.44
CA TYR A 125 21.30 1.04 3.38
C TYR A 125 22.79 0.83 3.71
N ALA A 126 23.11 0.08 4.77
CA ALA A 126 24.48 -0.17 5.17
C ALA A 126 25.26 -0.91 4.06
N MET A 127 24.67 -1.94 3.45
CA MET A 127 25.31 -2.68 2.34
C MET A 127 25.56 -1.81 1.10
N LEU A 128 24.69 -0.84 0.79
CA LEU A 128 24.88 0.06 -0.36
C LEU A 128 25.91 1.15 -0.12
N PHE A 129 25.95 1.75 1.08
CA PHE A 129 26.66 3.01 1.31
C PHE A 129 27.86 2.91 2.25
N GLN A 130 27.95 1.87 3.07
CA GLN A 130 29.04 1.72 4.05
C GLN A 130 30.18 0.82 3.55
N GLY A 131 30.12 0.36 2.29
CA GLY A 131 31.26 -0.27 1.61
C GLY A 131 31.72 -1.60 2.21
N GLY A 132 30.80 -2.37 2.82
CA GLY A 132 31.13 -3.61 3.52
C GLY A 132 31.46 -4.78 2.61
N GLU A 133 32.19 -5.77 3.14
CA GLU A 133 32.42 -7.09 2.54
C GLU A 133 31.15 -7.98 2.56
N VAL A 134 29.95 -7.39 2.62
CA VAL A 134 28.69 -8.13 2.69
C VAL A 134 27.74 -7.63 1.59
N ARG A 135 27.15 -8.57 0.85
CA ARG A 135 26.15 -8.31 -0.19
C ARG A 135 24.80 -8.92 0.17
N PRO A 136 23.69 -8.33 -0.27
CA PRO A 136 22.38 -8.94 -0.07
C PRO A 136 22.18 -10.13 -1.03
N GLY A 137 21.68 -11.24 -0.51
CA GLY A 137 21.16 -12.34 -1.32
C GLY A 137 19.80 -12.01 -1.93
N GLN A 138 19.36 -12.82 -2.91
CA GLN A 138 18.05 -12.66 -3.57
C GLN A 138 16.87 -12.71 -2.60
N ASP A 139 16.91 -13.56 -1.59
CA ASP A 139 15.85 -13.64 -0.56
C ASP A 139 15.77 -12.38 0.30
N PHE A 140 16.91 -11.81 0.69
CA PHE A 140 16.98 -10.52 1.37
C PHE A 140 16.42 -9.41 0.48
N LEU A 141 16.84 -9.33 -0.78
CA LEU A 141 16.34 -8.32 -1.73
C LEU A 141 14.84 -8.45 -1.97
N PHE A 142 14.33 -9.67 -2.04
CA PHE A 142 12.91 -9.96 -2.15
C PHE A 142 12.14 -9.38 -0.94
N TRP A 143 12.55 -9.70 0.29
CA TRP A 143 11.89 -9.18 1.48
C TRP A 143 12.07 -7.68 1.67
N PHE A 144 13.21 -7.12 1.27
CA PHE A 144 13.39 -5.68 1.19
C PHE A 144 12.36 -5.05 0.24
N TYR A 145 12.22 -5.57 -0.99
CA TYR A 145 11.21 -5.12 -1.95
C TYR A 145 9.79 -5.22 -1.39
N VAL A 146 9.43 -6.35 -0.78
CA VAL A 146 8.11 -6.57 -0.17
C VAL A 146 7.84 -5.53 0.91
N THR A 147 8.78 -5.34 1.84
CA THR A 147 8.61 -4.38 2.95
C THR A 147 8.60 -2.93 2.50
N GLN A 148 9.26 -2.57 1.39
CA GLN A 148 9.13 -1.23 0.79
C GLN A 148 7.79 -1.06 0.09
N SER A 149 7.32 -2.08 -0.64
CA SER A 149 6.02 -2.05 -1.33
C SER A 149 4.86 -1.94 -0.35
N LEU A 150 4.92 -2.68 0.77
CA LEU A 150 3.94 -2.60 1.85
C LEU A 150 3.74 -1.18 2.39
N ARG A 151 4.79 -0.34 2.38
CA ARG A 151 4.66 1.05 2.83
C ARG A 151 3.65 1.84 2.01
N GLN A 152 3.51 1.55 0.73
CA GLN A 152 2.54 2.25 -0.14
C GLN A 152 1.11 1.95 0.32
N PHE A 153 0.78 0.68 0.55
CA PHE A 153 -0.52 0.26 1.08
C PHE A 153 -0.81 0.84 2.46
N LEU A 154 0.21 0.88 3.32
CA LEU A 154 0.09 1.43 4.68
C LEU A 154 -0.08 2.95 4.68
N GLN A 155 0.62 3.67 3.80
CA GLN A 155 0.53 5.14 3.71
C GLN A 155 -0.78 5.60 3.05
N ALA A 156 -1.35 4.79 2.17
CA ALA A 156 -2.64 5.03 1.53
C ALA A 156 -3.83 4.55 2.37
N ASP A 157 -3.62 4.13 3.63
CA ASP A 157 -4.66 3.59 4.53
C ASP A 157 -5.49 2.45 3.89
N GLN A 158 -4.88 1.63 3.02
CA GLN A 158 -5.55 0.56 2.27
C GLN A 158 -5.72 -0.72 3.10
N TYR A 159 -6.19 -0.57 4.34
CA TYR A 159 -6.41 -1.67 5.26
C TYR A 159 -7.55 -1.35 6.23
N ILE A 160 -8.21 -2.40 6.73
CA ILE A 160 -9.37 -2.28 7.61
C ILE A 160 -9.31 -3.28 8.77
N PRO A 161 -9.95 -2.98 9.91
CA PRO A 161 -10.16 -3.96 10.97
C PRO A 161 -11.00 -5.13 10.44
N ALA A 162 -10.62 -6.34 10.83
CA ALA A 162 -11.15 -7.59 10.32
C ALA A 162 -11.59 -8.53 11.44
N LEU A 163 -12.64 -9.32 11.16
CA LEU A 163 -13.10 -10.40 12.01
C LEU A 163 -12.96 -11.73 11.28
N ARG A 164 -12.44 -12.73 11.99
CA ARG A 164 -12.31 -14.11 11.50
C ARG A 164 -13.02 -15.03 12.48
N GLY A 165 -14.18 -15.53 12.07
CA GLY A 165 -15.09 -16.25 12.96
C GLY A 165 -14.92 -17.76 12.90
N ARG A 166 -15.07 -18.41 14.06
CA ARG A 166 -15.32 -19.85 14.19
C ARG A 166 -16.48 -20.10 15.14
N ARG A 167 -17.10 -21.29 15.03
CA ARG A 167 -18.14 -21.72 15.96
C ARG A 167 -17.49 -22.35 17.19
N GLY A 168 -17.63 -21.71 18.34
CA GLY A 168 -17.08 -22.17 19.62
C GLY A 168 -18.09 -22.94 20.46
N LYS A 169 -17.63 -23.49 21.60
CA LYS A 169 -18.50 -24.21 22.55
C LYS A 169 -19.49 -23.30 23.28
N LYS A 170 -19.17 -22.01 23.44
CA LYS A 170 -19.94 -21.02 24.22
C LYS A 170 -20.63 -19.96 23.35
N GLY A 171 -20.62 -20.10 22.03
CA GLY A 171 -21.16 -19.10 21.10
C GLY A 171 -20.30 -18.94 19.86
N HIS A 172 -20.32 -17.75 19.27
CA HIS A 172 -19.50 -17.38 18.13
C HIS A 172 -18.20 -16.74 18.63
N GLU A 173 -17.05 -17.29 18.21
CA GLU A 173 -15.72 -16.80 18.58
C GLU A 173 -15.13 -16.07 17.37
N PHE A 174 -14.75 -14.81 17.54
CA PHE A 174 -14.17 -13.98 16.49
C PHE A 174 -12.75 -13.58 16.84
N PHE A 175 -11.81 -13.98 15.99
CA PHE A 175 -10.45 -13.48 16.02
C PHE A 175 -10.42 -12.09 15.37
N VAL A 176 -10.00 -11.11 16.14
CA VAL A 176 -9.87 -9.71 15.77
C VAL A 176 -8.48 -9.46 15.19
N THR A 177 -8.44 -8.92 13.98
CA THR A 177 -7.20 -8.63 13.26
C THR A 177 -7.39 -7.45 12.32
N TRP A 178 -6.45 -7.25 11.41
CA TRP A 178 -6.51 -6.30 10.31
C TRP A 178 -6.35 -7.05 8.99
N GLU A 179 -6.94 -6.53 7.92
CA GLU A 179 -6.74 -7.04 6.57
C GLU A 179 -6.49 -5.88 5.60
N PHE A 180 -5.68 -6.12 4.58
CA PHE A 180 -5.57 -5.19 3.45
C PHE A 180 -6.87 -5.20 2.63
N LEU A 181 -7.19 -4.05 2.03
CA LEU A 181 -8.25 -4.00 1.03
C LEU A 181 -7.86 -4.83 -0.20
N PRO A 182 -8.79 -5.54 -0.85
CA PRO A 182 -8.45 -6.55 -1.86
C PRO A 182 -7.67 -6.01 -3.05
N ASP A 183 -8.06 -4.89 -3.64
CA ASP A 183 -7.39 -4.31 -4.81
C ASP A 183 -6.73 -2.98 -4.42
N PRO A 184 -5.46 -2.71 -4.79
CA PRO A 184 -4.60 -3.50 -5.68
C PRO A 184 -3.74 -4.58 -4.97
N TYR A 185 -3.95 -4.82 -3.68
CA TYR A 185 -3.11 -5.70 -2.85
C TYR A 185 -3.07 -7.15 -3.34
N THR A 186 -4.21 -7.71 -3.76
CA THR A 186 -4.33 -9.12 -4.16
C THR A 186 -3.57 -9.39 -5.44
N SER A 187 -3.66 -8.48 -6.41
CA SER A 187 -2.88 -8.56 -7.66
C SER A 187 -1.38 -8.44 -7.37
N TRP A 188 -0.98 -7.42 -6.59
CA TRP A 188 0.41 -7.26 -6.18
C TRP A 188 0.94 -8.50 -5.45
N LEU A 189 0.15 -9.10 -4.56
CA LEU A 189 0.54 -10.28 -3.79
C LEU A 189 0.70 -11.51 -4.68
N ALA A 190 -0.20 -11.74 -5.63
CA ALA A 190 -0.09 -12.84 -6.59
C ALA A 190 1.17 -12.69 -7.44
N GLU A 191 1.38 -11.52 -8.04
CA GLU A 191 2.56 -11.20 -8.86
C GLU A 191 3.87 -11.30 -8.07
N THR A 192 3.86 -10.89 -6.81
CA THR A 192 5.06 -10.94 -5.96
C THR A 192 5.35 -12.37 -5.51
N ALA A 193 4.32 -13.17 -5.22
CA ALA A 193 4.48 -14.57 -4.83
C ALA A 193 5.14 -15.43 -5.93
N GLU A 194 4.82 -15.18 -7.21
CA GLU A 194 5.45 -15.86 -8.35
C GLU A 194 6.97 -15.62 -8.45
N ARG A 195 7.45 -14.51 -7.88
CA ARG A 195 8.85 -14.09 -7.91
C ARG A 195 9.60 -14.43 -6.63
N MET A 196 8.96 -15.09 -5.67
CA MET A 196 9.57 -15.42 -4.37
C MET A 196 10.65 -16.50 -4.53
N PRO A 197 11.91 -16.23 -4.13
CA PRO A 197 12.93 -17.27 -4.03
C PRO A 197 12.55 -18.32 -2.98
N PRO A 198 12.76 -19.63 -3.20
CA PRO A 198 12.45 -20.66 -2.20
C PRO A 198 13.15 -20.45 -0.85
N SER A 199 14.36 -19.86 -0.84
CA SER A 199 15.10 -19.53 0.39
C SER A 199 14.44 -18.41 1.22
N ALA A 200 13.54 -17.62 0.64
CA ALA A 200 12.85 -16.53 1.33
C ALA A 200 11.77 -17.03 2.31
N ALA A 201 11.25 -18.24 2.12
CA ALA A 201 10.26 -18.87 2.99
C ALA A 201 10.44 -20.40 3.02
N PRO A 202 11.55 -20.90 3.58
CA PRO A 202 11.92 -22.31 3.53
C PRO A 202 10.84 -23.17 4.19
N GLY A 203 10.43 -24.24 3.51
CA GLY A 203 9.40 -25.16 4.01
C GLY A 203 7.95 -24.67 3.83
N HIS A 204 7.72 -23.52 3.22
CA HIS A 204 6.37 -22.96 3.01
C HIS A 204 6.09 -22.60 1.55
N ALA A 205 4.82 -22.69 1.15
CA ALA A 205 4.38 -22.22 -0.16
C ALA A 205 4.47 -20.68 -0.22
N GLY A 206 5.11 -20.15 -1.27
CA GLY A 206 5.47 -18.73 -1.31
C GLY A 206 4.28 -17.76 -1.18
N ALA A 207 3.16 -18.03 -1.86
CA ALA A 207 1.96 -17.20 -1.75
C ALA A 207 1.37 -17.18 -0.33
N SER A 208 1.38 -18.32 0.36
CA SER A 208 0.89 -18.43 1.74
C SER A 208 1.82 -17.72 2.71
N ALA A 209 3.14 -17.92 2.57
CA ALA A 209 4.14 -17.28 3.41
C ALA A 209 4.15 -15.75 3.23
N LEU A 210 4.05 -15.27 2.00
CA LEU A 210 3.97 -13.84 1.69
C LEU A 210 2.74 -13.21 2.34
N ARG A 211 1.56 -13.81 2.14
CA ARG A 211 0.31 -13.33 2.75
C ARG A 211 0.41 -13.30 4.26
N HIS A 212 0.90 -14.39 4.85
CA HIS A 212 1.08 -14.49 6.29
C HIS A 212 2.01 -13.38 6.81
N ALA A 213 3.18 -13.18 6.18
CA ALA A 213 4.11 -12.12 6.54
C ALA A 213 3.46 -10.73 6.49
N CYS A 214 2.75 -10.42 5.40
CA CYS A 214 2.07 -9.14 5.23
C CYS A 214 0.99 -8.91 6.31
N GLU A 215 0.16 -9.91 6.60
CA GLU A 215 -0.91 -9.82 7.61
C GLU A 215 -0.37 -9.70 9.04
N VAL A 216 0.70 -10.43 9.38
CA VAL A 216 1.38 -10.31 10.68
C VAL A 216 1.99 -8.91 10.84
N LEU A 217 2.72 -8.42 9.82
CA LEU A 217 3.31 -7.08 9.85
C LEU A 217 2.23 -5.99 9.97
N LEU A 218 1.13 -6.10 9.22
CA LEU A 218 0.00 -5.17 9.30
C LEU A 218 -0.56 -5.13 10.72
N ARG A 219 -0.82 -6.30 11.32
CA ARG A 219 -1.34 -6.40 12.70
C ARG A 219 -0.38 -5.75 13.71
N GLN A 220 0.92 -5.99 13.57
CA GLN A 220 1.94 -5.40 14.44
C GLN A 220 2.00 -3.87 14.30
N ILE A 221 1.92 -3.34 13.07
CA ILE A 221 1.97 -1.90 12.79
C ILE A 221 0.70 -1.21 13.28
N ALA A 222 -0.48 -1.73 12.91
CA ALA A 222 -1.75 -1.17 13.31
C ALA A 222 -1.92 -1.16 14.84
N GLY A 223 -1.42 -2.20 15.51
CA GLY A 223 -1.43 -2.30 16.97
C GLY A 223 -0.44 -1.43 17.73
N ARG A 224 0.49 -0.75 17.03
CA ARG A 224 1.40 0.25 17.63
C ARG A 224 0.85 1.67 17.45
N ALA A 225 -0.32 1.84 16.83
CA ALA A 225 -0.94 3.14 16.67
C ALA A 225 -1.20 3.79 18.04
N ARG A 226 -0.75 5.03 18.22
CA ARG A 226 -0.99 5.80 19.44
C ARG A 226 -2.42 6.34 19.41
N LEU A 227 -3.30 5.75 20.20
CA LEU A 227 -4.66 6.23 20.36
C LEU A 227 -4.72 7.33 21.41
N SER A 228 -5.49 8.39 21.15
CA SER A 228 -5.79 9.39 22.18
C SER A 228 -6.78 8.81 23.19
N LEU A 229 -6.70 9.23 24.45
CA LEU A 229 -7.64 8.79 25.50
C LEU A 229 -9.11 9.03 25.13
N LEU A 230 -9.40 10.12 24.41
CA LEU A 230 -10.74 10.42 23.92
C LEU A 230 -11.21 9.40 22.87
N PHE A 231 -10.32 9.01 21.96
CA PHE A 231 -10.64 8.02 20.94
C PHE A 231 -10.77 6.62 21.54
N GLU A 232 -9.89 6.23 22.47
CA GLU A 232 -10.00 4.97 23.20
C GLU A 232 -11.36 4.84 23.90
N LYS A 233 -11.81 5.89 24.60
CA LYS A 233 -13.13 5.90 25.24
C LYS A 233 -14.29 5.73 24.24
N LYS A 234 -14.16 6.27 23.02
CA LYS A 234 -15.20 6.13 21.98
C LYS A 234 -15.30 4.71 21.43
N ILE A 235 -14.21 3.95 21.42
CA ILE A 235 -14.16 2.60 20.86
C ILE A 235 -14.11 1.49 21.90
N ALA A 236 -14.12 1.82 23.19
CA ALA A 236 -13.92 0.89 24.30
C ALA A 236 -14.92 -0.28 24.30
N ASP A 237 -16.17 -0.03 23.92
CA ASP A 237 -17.23 -1.05 23.87
C ASP A 237 -17.35 -1.72 22.49
N THR A 238 -16.31 -1.60 21.65
CA THR A 238 -16.27 -2.18 20.30
C THR A 238 -15.08 -3.10 20.16
N PHE A 239 -15.13 -4.05 19.22
CA PHE A 239 -14.01 -4.94 18.92
C PHE A 239 -12.75 -4.20 18.42
N LEU A 240 -12.86 -2.91 18.06
CA LEU A 240 -11.74 -2.13 17.55
C LEU A 240 -10.66 -1.90 18.61
N ILE A 241 -11.01 -1.86 19.89
CA ILE A 241 -10.02 -1.70 20.96
C ILE A 241 -9.07 -2.91 21.01
N ASP A 242 -9.60 -4.11 20.79
CA ASP A 242 -8.82 -5.35 20.72
C ASP A 242 -7.94 -5.38 19.46
N ALA A 243 -8.45 -4.86 18.33
CA ALA A 243 -7.70 -4.74 17.08
C ALA A 243 -6.47 -3.83 17.23
N CYS A 244 -6.59 -2.76 18.01
CA CYS A 244 -5.52 -1.80 18.26
C CYS A 244 -4.56 -2.23 19.38
N ARG A 245 -4.81 -3.36 20.07
CA ARG A 245 -4.00 -3.88 21.18
C ARG A 245 -3.60 -5.34 20.96
N PRO A 246 -2.84 -5.65 19.90
CA PRO A 246 -2.54 -7.03 19.53
C PRO A 246 -1.68 -7.77 20.57
N ALA A 247 -1.01 -7.04 21.48
CA ALA A 247 -0.09 -7.58 22.49
C ALA A 247 -0.76 -8.07 23.79
N GLN A 248 -2.09 -8.03 23.91
CA GLN A 248 -2.80 -8.47 25.13
C GLN A 248 -3.25 -9.96 25.11
N ASP A 249 -2.70 -10.79 24.22
CA ASP A 249 -2.90 -12.26 24.14
C ASP A 249 -4.36 -12.77 24.08
N ARG A 250 -5.34 -11.89 23.89
CA ARG A 250 -6.75 -12.25 23.75
C ARG A 250 -7.40 -11.53 22.58
N PRO A 251 -6.99 -11.84 21.32
CA PRO A 251 -7.63 -11.29 20.13
C PRO A 251 -9.02 -11.90 19.88
N TRP A 252 -9.62 -12.58 20.86
CA TRP A 252 -10.85 -13.33 20.70
C TRP A 252 -12.03 -12.62 21.37
N VAL A 253 -12.99 -12.20 20.56
CA VAL A 253 -14.28 -11.67 21.01
C VAL A 253 -15.32 -12.77 20.92
N VAL A 254 -16.02 -13.03 22.02
CA VAL A 254 -17.07 -14.06 22.07
C VAL A 254 -18.43 -13.39 22.15
N THR A 255 -19.32 -13.74 21.22
CA THR A 255 -20.70 -13.23 21.18
C THR A 255 -21.71 -14.39 21.19
N PRO A 256 -22.93 -14.15 21.71
CA PRO A 256 -23.98 -15.18 21.72
C PRO A 256 -24.46 -15.53 20.31
N ASP A 257 -24.50 -14.55 19.40
CA ASP A 257 -24.97 -14.70 18.02
C ASP A 257 -23.97 -14.17 16.99
N ALA A 258 -24.31 -14.27 15.71
CA ALA A 258 -23.49 -13.81 14.59
C ALA A 258 -23.70 -12.33 14.23
N SER A 259 -24.43 -11.54 15.03
CA SER A 259 -24.80 -10.16 14.69
C SER A 259 -23.60 -9.26 14.45
N LEU A 260 -22.53 -9.43 15.25
CA LEU A 260 -21.27 -8.71 15.10
C LEU A 260 -20.63 -8.98 13.73
N ALA A 261 -20.50 -10.25 13.33
CA ALA A 261 -19.96 -10.61 12.02
C ALA A 261 -20.83 -10.12 10.86
N GLN A 262 -22.16 -10.13 11.02
CA GLN A 262 -23.08 -9.61 10.01
C GLN A 262 -22.98 -8.08 9.87
N ALA A 263 -22.86 -7.35 10.98
CA ALA A 263 -22.65 -5.91 11.00
C ALA A 263 -21.31 -5.55 10.36
N TRP A 264 -20.23 -6.25 10.74
CA TRP A 264 -18.92 -6.09 10.13
C TRP A 264 -18.94 -6.41 8.64
N ALA A 265 -19.52 -7.53 8.22
CA ALA A 265 -19.59 -7.90 6.80
C ALA A 265 -20.38 -6.88 5.96
N ARG A 266 -21.46 -6.31 6.51
CA ARG A 266 -22.19 -5.19 5.85
C ARG A 266 -21.33 -3.94 5.75
N TRP A 267 -20.61 -3.58 6.80
CA TRP A 267 -19.68 -2.45 6.78
C TRP A 267 -18.54 -2.67 5.79
N ARG A 268 -17.86 -3.82 5.87
CA ARG A 268 -16.82 -4.25 4.94
C ARG A 268 -17.30 -4.20 3.50
N ARG A 269 -18.51 -4.69 3.19
CA ARG A 269 -19.07 -4.59 1.83
C ARG A 269 -19.28 -3.15 1.36
N ARG A 270 -19.50 -2.18 2.23
CA ARG A 270 -19.56 -0.77 1.83
C ARG A 270 -18.18 -0.17 1.61
N VAL A 271 -17.19 -0.59 2.40
CA VAL A 271 -15.79 -0.12 2.26
C VAL A 271 -15.12 -0.78 1.05
N VAL A 272 -15.17 -2.11 0.97
CA VAL A 272 -14.65 -2.92 -0.14
C VAL A 272 -15.52 -2.78 -1.39
N GLY A 273 -16.84 -2.67 -1.25
CA GLY A 273 -17.75 -2.41 -2.38
C GLY A 273 -17.77 -0.95 -2.82
N GLY A 274 -16.89 -0.12 -2.25
CA GLY A 274 -16.38 1.10 -2.88
C GLY A 274 -15.17 0.85 -3.77
N GLY A 275 -14.73 -0.40 -3.99
CA GLY A 275 -13.51 -0.71 -4.75
C GLY A 275 -13.26 -2.19 -5.05
N GLY A 276 -14.28 -3.02 -5.24
CA GLY A 276 -14.13 -4.36 -5.83
C GLY A 276 -14.55 -4.24 -7.28
N GLU A 277 -13.61 -4.29 -8.22
CA GLU A 277 -13.79 -3.92 -9.64
C GLU A 277 -15.05 -3.09 -9.84
N GLN A 278 -15.07 -1.86 -9.33
CA GLN A 278 -16.14 -0.98 -9.77
C GLN A 278 -16.04 -0.97 -11.28
N ALA A 279 -17.10 -1.40 -11.95
CA ALA A 279 -17.15 -1.33 -13.40
C ALA A 279 -17.09 0.13 -13.87
N PHE A 280 -17.04 1.09 -12.93
CA PHE A 280 -16.87 2.50 -13.17
C PHE A 280 -15.84 3.16 -12.23
N GLN A 281 -15.57 4.43 -12.49
CA GLN A 281 -14.82 5.36 -11.66
C GLN A 281 -15.63 6.65 -11.59
N LEU A 282 -15.91 7.19 -10.40
CA LEU A 282 -16.47 8.53 -10.28
C LEU A 282 -15.51 9.56 -10.90
N ALA A 283 -16.06 10.44 -11.72
CA ALA A 283 -15.33 11.54 -12.34
C ALA A 283 -16.02 12.88 -12.06
N LEU A 284 -15.23 13.87 -11.64
CA LEU A 284 -15.68 15.23 -11.38
C LEU A 284 -15.10 16.14 -12.46
N GLN A 285 -15.96 16.68 -13.32
CA GLN A 285 -15.54 17.54 -14.43
C GLN A 285 -15.83 19.00 -14.12
N LEU A 286 -14.78 19.81 -14.05
CA LEU A 286 -14.90 21.24 -13.85
C LEU A 286 -15.08 21.96 -15.19
N HIS A 287 -16.25 22.56 -15.37
CA HIS A 287 -16.60 23.40 -16.50
C HIS A 287 -16.45 24.87 -16.15
N GLU A 288 -15.92 25.63 -17.11
CA GLU A 288 -15.77 27.08 -17.00
C GLU A 288 -17.09 27.81 -17.30
N PRO A 289 -17.31 29.00 -16.70
CA PRO A 289 -18.51 29.79 -16.95
C PRO A 289 -18.60 30.25 -18.41
N GLU A 290 -19.83 30.29 -18.93
CA GLU A 290 -20.15 30.95 -20.20
C GLU A 290 -20.06 32.49 -20.04
N SER A 291 -19.75 33.21 -21.13
CA SER A 291 -19.27 34.61 -21.11
C SER A 291 -20.20 35.65 -20.44
N ASP A 292 -21.47 35.31 -20.20
CA ASP A 292 -22.45 36.20 -19.55
C ASP A 292 -22.52 36.06 -18.02
N ALA A 293 -21.83 35.08 -17.41
CA ALA A 293 -21.82 34.84 -15.97
C ALA A 293 -20.45 34.38 -15.45
N ALA A 294 -19.47 35.30 -15.47
CA ALA A 294 -18.05 35.02 -15.23
C ALA A 294 -17.67 34.33 -13.89
N ASP A 295 -18.60 34.26 -12.93
CA ASP A 295 -18.37 33.70 -11.60
C ASP A 295 -19.06 32.35 -11.33
N LEU A 296 -19.79 31.78 -12.31
CA LEU A 296 -20.54 30.53 -12.13
C LEU A 296 -19.80 29.32 -12.73
N TRP A 297 -18.87 28.77 -11.97
CA TRP A 297 -18.21 27.51 -12.33
C TRP A 297 -19.13 26.34 -12.02
N ARG A 298 -19.07 25.28 -12.83
CA ARG A 298 -19.87 24.06 -12.62
C ARG A 298 -18.97 22.86 -12.48
N LEU A 299 -19.11 22.11 -11.39
CA LEU A 299 -18.48 20.82 -11.20
C LEU A 299 -19.52 19.72 -11.47
N GLU A 300 -19.46 19.14 -12.66
CA GLU A 300 -20.37 18.10 -13.15
C GLU A 300 -19.92 16.71 -12.69
N PHE A 301 -20.87 15.87 -12.30
CA PHE A 301 -20.60 14.50 -11.87
C PHE A 301 -20.80 13.52 -13.02
N ARG A 302 -19.86 12.59 -13.16
CA ARG A 302 -19.83 11.60 -14.23
C ARG A 302 -19.42 10.24 -13.69
N ALA A 303 -19.89 9.19 -14.35
CA ALA A 303 -19.36 7.84 -14.20
C ALA A 303 -18.55 7.45 -15.45
N TRP A 304 -17.34 6.95 -15.24
CA TRP A 304 -16.49 6.48 -16.34
C TRP A 304 -16.34 4.97 -16.26
N SER A 305 -16.76 4.23 -17.30
CA SER A 305 -16.63 2.77 -17.27
C SER A 305 -15.15 2.33 -17.28
N ARG A 306 -14.82 1.38 -16.42
CA ARG A 306 -13.54 0.65 -16.43
C ARG A 306 -13.53 -0.48 -17.44
N ARG A 307 -14.70 -0.96 -17.86
CA ARG A 307 -14.86 -2.02 -18.86
C ARG A 307 -14.67 -1.47 -20.28
N ASP A 308 -15.23 -0.29 -20.52
CA ASP A 308 -15.01 0.47 -21.75
C ASP A 308 -14.53 1.89 -21.41
N PRO A 309 -13.20 2.16 -21.52
CA PRO A 309 -12.63 3.48 -21.24
C PRO A 309 -13.11 4.59 -22.19
N SER A 310 -13.85 4.30 -23.25
CA SER A 310 -14.48 5.31 -24.10
C SER A 310 -15.84 5.77 -23.57
N LEU A 311 -16.47 4.97 -22.71
CA LEU A 311 -17.80 5.22 -22.18
C LEU A 311 -17.75 6.11 -20.92
N GLN A 312 -18.22 7.34 -21.08
CA GLN A 312 -18.43 8.29 -19.99
C GLN A 312 -19.91 8.65 -19.94
N LEU A 313 -20.50 8.61 -18.76
CA LEU A 313 -21.92 8.88 -18.55
C LEU A 313 -22.09 10.05 -17.56
N PRO A 314 -22.55 11.22 -18.05
CA PRO A 314 -23.00 12.31 -17.19
C PRO A 314 -24.20 11.90 -16.33
N LEU A 315 -24.22 12.31 -15.06
CA LEU A 315 -25.30 11.92 -14.16
C LEU A 315 -26.62 12.66 -14.46
N ASP A 316 -26.55 13.86 -15.03
CA ASP A 316 -27.72 14.61 -15.53
C ASP A 316 -28.41 13.91 -16.72
N GLU A 317 -27.66 13.14 -17.51
CA GLU A 317 -28.22 12.26 -18.54
C GLU A 317 -28.75 10.95 -17.98
N TYR A 318 -28.16 10.43 -16.89
CA TYR A 318 -28.51 9.14 -16.30
C TYR A 318 -29.80 9.17 -15.47
N TRP A 319 -29.98 10.15 -14.58
CA TRP A 319 -31.12 10.17 -13.65
C TRP A 319 -32.49 10.25 -14.35
N PRO A 320 -32.67 11.02 -15.43
CA PRO A 320 -33.94 11.09 -16.15
C PRO A 320 -34.30 9.79 -16.90
N LEU A 321 -33.38 8.82 -17.02
CA LEU A 321 -33.65 7.58 -17.74
C LEU A 321 -34.73 6.74 -17.06
N THR A 322 -35.49 6.03 -17.90
CA THR A 322 -36.44 5.02 -17.43
C THR A 322 -35.70 3.87 -16.73
N HIS A 323 -36.39 3.17 -15.83
CA HIS A 323 -35.82 2.03 -15.11
C HIS A 323 -35.23 0.96 -16.05
N GLU A 324 -35.87 0.70 -17.20
CA GLU A 324 -35.38 -0.25 -18.20
C GLU A 324 -34.08 0.21 -18.87
N ALA A 325 -33.95 1.51 -19.16
CA ALA A 325 -32.72 2.09 -19.72
C ALA A 325 -31.58 2.09 -18.68
N ARG A 326 -31.86 2.38 -17.41
CA ARG A 326 -30.86 2.28 -16.33
C ARG A 326 -30.36 0.86 -16.12
N LEU A 327 -31.22 -0.15 -16.28
CA LEU A 327 -30.81 -1.56 -16.21
C LEU A 327 -29.85 -1.95 -17.33
N HIS A 328 -29.91 -1.34 -18.52
CA HIS A 328 -28.95 -1.61 -19.59
C HIS A 328 -27.53 -1.17 -19.20
N HIS A 329 -27.40 -0.07 -18.46
CA HIS A 329 -26.12 0.42 -17.94
C HIS A 329 -25.49 -0.48 -16.85
N SER A 330 -26.21 -1.47 -16.33
CA SER A 330 -25.67 -2.42 -15.35
C SER A 330 -24.53 -3.29 -15.91
N GLN A 331 -24.48 -3.50 -17.23
CA GLN A 331 -23.41 -4.26 -17.89
C GLN A 331 -22.08 -3.50 -17.87
N ASP A 332 -22.13 -2.18 -18.02
CA ASP A 332 -20.95 -1.32 -18.15
C ASP A 332 -20.52 -0.70 -16.83
N PHE A 333 -21.45 -0.45 -15.91
CA PHE A 333 -21.23 0.24 -14.64
C PHE A 333 -21.59 -0.60 -13.40
N GLY A 334 -22.14 -1.81 -13.58
CA GLY A 334 -22.39 -2.80 -12.53
C GLY A 334 -23.83 -2.82 -12.01
N ALA A 335 -24.24 -3.96 -11.44
CA ALA A 335 -25.63 -4.22 -11.03
C ALA A 335 -26.16 -3.30 -9.90
N ASN A 336 -25.27 -2.73 -9.08
CA ASN A 336 -25.61 -1.84 -7.96
C ASN A 336 -25.10 -0.41 -8.19
N PHE A 337 -25.07 0.05 -9.45
CA PHE A 337 -24.44 1.30 -9.86
C PHE A 337 -24.87 2.51 -9.01
N GLU A 338 -26.18 2.79 -8.88
CA GLU A 338 -26.68 3.97 -8.16
C GLU A 338 -26.21 4.01 -6.69
N ALA A 339 -26.33 2.88 -5.98
CA ALA A 339 -25.91 2.79 -4.58
C ALA A 339 -24.40 2.92 -4.41
N ALA A 340 -23.62 2.35 -5.33
CA ALA A 340 -22.16 2.48 -5.33
C ALA A 340 -21.73 3.91 -5.65
N LEU A 341 -22.37 4.56 -6.62
CA LEU A 341 -22.13 5.94 -7.03
C LEU A 341 -22.40 6.92 -5.89
N LEU A 342 -23.54 6.79 -5.20
CA LEU A 342 -23.85 7.62 -4.03
C LEU A 342 -22.86 7.38 -2.87
N ALA A 343 -22.38 6.14 -2.71
CA ALA A 343 -21.35 5.83 -1.72
C ALA A 343 -20.00 6.46 -2.08
N GLU A 344 -19.57 6.43 -3.35
CA GLU A 344 -18.36 7.11 -3.82
C GLU A 344 -18.45 8.63 -3.65
N LEU A 345 -19.58 9.24 -4.02
CA LEU A 345 -19.82 10.66 -3.80
C LEU A 345 -19.78 11.01 -2.30
N GLY A 346 -20.35 10.16 -1.44
CA GLY A 346 -20.27 10.32 0.01
C GLY A 346 -18.83 10.22 0.56
N GLN A 347 -17.98 9.41 -0.06
CA GLN A 347 -16.55 9.36 0.28
C GLN A 347 -15.81 10.60 -0.22
N ALA A 348 -16.08 11.03 -1.46
CA ALA A 348 -15.56 12.27 -2.04
C ALA A 348 -15.91 13.48 -1.16
N ALA A 349 -17.14 13.53 -0.63
CA ALA A 349 -17.60 14.59 0.26
C ALA A 349 -16.87 14.64 1.62
N ARG A 350 -16.18 13.58 2.03
CA ARG A 350 -15.30 13.63 3.21
C ARG A 350 -13.98 14.32 2.92
N ILE A 351 -13.52 14.27 1.65
CA ILE A 351 -12.29 14.90 1.17
C ILE A 351 -12.56 16.35 0.75
N TYR A 352 -13.69 16.57 0.06
CA TYR A 352 -14.17 17.87 -0.37
C TYR A 352 -15.57 18.15 0.22
N PRO A 353 -15.65 18.70 1.44
CA PRO A 353 -16.91 18.92 2.15
C PRO A 353 -18.03 19.64 1.38
N PRO A 354 -17.77 20.59 0.45
CA PRO A 354 -18.83 21.22 -0.33
C PRO A 354 -19.73 20.24 -1.10
N LEU A 355 -19.25 19.04 -1.45
CA LEU A 355 -20.05 18.02 -2.13
C LEU A 355 -21.23 17.52 -1.30
N TRP A 356 -21.25 17.72 0.03
CA TRP A 356 -22.39 17.35 0.86
C TRP A 356 -23.69 18.06 0.42
N ALA A 357 -23.60 19.30 -0.05
CA ALA A 357 -24.77 20.04 -0.54
C ALA A 357 -25.40 19.39 -1.79
N ALA A 358 -24.59 18.77 -2.64
CA ALA A 358 -25.10 18.06 -3.82
C ALA A 358 -25.81 16.74 -3.45
N LEU A 359 -25.44 16.15 -2.30
CA LEU A 359 -26.05 14.92 -1.76
C LEU A 359 -27.34 15.16 -0.96
N ASP A 360 -27.85 16.39 -0.91
CA ASP A 360 -29.18 16.69 -0.33
C ASP A 360 -30.34 16.12 -1.17
N THR A 361 -30.05 15.68 -2.40
CA THR A 361 -30.99 14.99 -3.29
C THR A 361 -30.56 13.52 -3.51
N ALA A 362 -31.52 12.66 -3.84
CA ALA A 362 -31.24 11.27 -4.19
C ALA A 362 -30.63 11.10 -5.60
N GLU A 363 -30.61 12.16 -6.41
CA GLU A 363 -30.21 12.17 -7.82
C GLU A 363 -29.20 13.32 -8.08
N PRO A 364 -27.99 13.27 -7.49
CA PRO A 364 -26.99 14.33 -7.63
C PRO A 364 -26.42 14.41 -9.06
N THR A 365 -26.41 15.60 -9.65
CA THR A 365 -25.93 15.83 -11.03
C THR A 365 -24.66 16.66 -11.09
N ASP A 366 -24.60 17.75 -10.33
CA ASP A 366 -23.55 18.76 -10.38
C ASP A 366 -23.56 19.64 -9.13
N MET A 367 -22.56 20.52 -9.02
CA MET A 367 -22.58 21.63 -8.10
C MET A 367 -21.99 22.90 -8.71
N THR A 368 -22.42 24.06 -8.23
CA THR A 368 -21.89 25.35 -8.62
C THR A 368 -20.79 25.80 -7.66
N LEU A 369 -19.76 26.43 -8.20
CA LEU A 369 -18.61 26.96 -7.47
C LEU A 369 -18.40 28.42 -7.86
N THR A 370 -17.97 29.26 -6.92
CA THR A 370 -17.44 30.59 -7.25
C THR A 370 -16.06 30.47 -7.91
N LEU A 371 -15.56 31.59 -8.44
CA LEU A 371 -14.20 31.64 -8.98
C LEU A 371 -13.14 31.27 -7.93
N GLU A 372 -13.27 31.76 -6.70
CA GLU A 372 -12.36 31.45 -5.59
C GLU A 372 -12.44 29.97 -5.20
N GLU A 373 -13.63 29.40 -5.15
CA GLU A 373 -13.85 27.99 -4.81
C GLU A 373 -13.31 27.07 -5.90
N ALA A 374 -13.52 27.40 -7.17
CA ALA A 374 -12.95 26.68 -8.30
C ALA A 374 -11.41 26.74 -8.30
N PHE A 375 -10.82 27.89 -7.95
CA PHE A 375 -9.38 28.01 -7.79
C PHE A 375 -8.86 27.12 -6.65
N ALA A 376 -9.47 27.21 -5.47
CA ALA A 376 -9.11 26.40 -4.31
C ALA A 376 -9.23 24.90 -4.63
N PHE A 377 -10.31 24.48 -5.29
CA PHE A 377 -10.51 23.12 -5.76
C PHE A 377 -9.35 22.66 -6.64
N LEU A 378 -8.97 23.46 -7.64
CA LEU A 378 -7.91 23.13 -8.59
C LEU A 378 -6.50 23.08 -7.98
N THR A 379 -6.22 23.86 -6.93
CA THR A 379 -4.89 23.94 -6.30
C THR A 379 -4.73 23.01 -5.11
N GLU A 380 -5.79 22.79 -4.33
CA GLU A 380 -5.71 22.14 -3.02
C GLU A 380 -6.41 20.78 -2.99
N THR A 381 -7.48 20.59 -3.76
CA THR A 381 -8.38 19.44 -3.59
C THR A 381 -8.32 18.44 -4.75
N ALA A 382 -8.18 18.91 -5.99
CA ALA A 382 -8.25 18.08 -7.19
C ALA A 382 -7.27 16.89 -7.15
N TRP A 383 -6.01 17.16 -6.76
CA TRP A 383 -4.98 16.11 -6.68
C TRP A 383 -5.22 15.13 -5.51
N VAL A 384 -5.85 15.58 -4.42
CA VAL A 384 -6.20 14.72 -3.28
C VAL A 384 -7.34 13.76 -3.64
N LEU A 385 -8.30 14.23 -4.45
CA LEU A 385 -9.38 13.40 -4.99
C LEU A 385 -8.84 12.37 -5.99
N GLU A 386 -7.89 12.76 -6.84
CA GLU A 386 -7.18 11.85 -7.76
C GLU A 386 -6.42 10.75 -7.04
N ASP A 387 -5.70 11.09 -5.96
CA ASP A 387 -4.99 10.12 -5.12
C ASP A 387 -5.94 9.15 -4.40
N ALA A 388 -7.14 9.63 -4.06
CA ALA A 388 -8.23 8.81 -3.52
C ALA A 388 -8.97 7.95 -4.57
N GLY A 389 -8.51 7.97 -5.84
CA GLY A 389 -9.07 7.15 -6.91
C GLY A 389 -10.28 7.76 -7.62
N ILE A 390 -10.66 9.01 -7.31
CA ILE A 390 -11.71 9.77 -8.01
C ILE A 390 -11.07 10.52 -9.16
N ARG A 391 -11.61 10.42 -10.38
CA ARG A 391 -11.02 11.15 -11.49
C ARG A 391 -11.43 12.61 -11.46
N VAL A 392 -10.49 13.53 -11.72
CA VAL A 392 -10.80 14.95 -11.88
C VAL A 392 -10.47 15.39 -13.30
N ILE A 393 -11.45 15.94 -14.00
CA ILE A 393 -11.29 16.49 -15.35
C ILE A 393 -11.26 18.01 -15.24
N VAL A 394 -10.11 18.59 -15.55
CA VAL A 394 -9.88 20.04 -15.46
C VAL A 394 -9.92 20.69 -16.85
N PRO A 395 -10.21 22.00 -16.93
CA PRO A 395 -10.12 22.73 -18.19
C PRO A 395 -8.75 22.62 -18.87
N ALA A 396 -8.74 22.56 -20.20
CA ALA A 396 -7.53 22.28 -20.99
C ALA A 396 -6.36 23.26 -20.72
N TRP A 397 -6.65 24.51 -20.36
CA TRP A 397 -5.65 25.54 -20.04
C TRP A 397 -4.94 25.30 -18.70
N TRP A 398 -5.55 24.56 -17.77
CA TRP A 398 -4.96 24.21 -16.47
C TRP A 398 -3.93 23.08 -16.57
N THR A 399 -3.98 22.28 -17.63
CA THR A 399 -3.04 21.16 -17.86
C THR A 399 -1.59 21.66 -18.04
N PRO A 400 -0.57 20.84 -17.75
CA PRO A 400 0.83 21.21 -17.99
C PRO A 400 1.12 21.66 -19.43
N GLN A 401 0.43 21.08 -20.41
CA GLN A 401 0.52 21.48 -21.82
C GLN A 401 -0.16 22.83 -22.08
N GLY A 402 -1.34 23.08 -21.48
CA GLY A 402 -2.04 24.36 -21.51
C GLY A 402 -1.22 25.50 -20.88
N ARG A 403 -0.66 25.28 -19.68
CA ARG A 403 0.23 26.23 -18.99
C ARG A 403 1.49 26.54 -19.81
N ARG A 404 2.06 25.55 -20.52
CA ARG A 404 3.20 25.76 -21.43
C ARG A 404 2.81 26.59 -22.65
N ARG A 405 1.65 26.34 -23.27
CA ARG A 405 1.12 27.14 -24.39
C ARG A 405 0.83 28.59 -23.99
N ALA A 406 0.26 28.82 -22.81
CA ALA A 406 0.05 30.18 -22.27
C ALA A 406 1.39 30.92 -22.02
N LYS A 407 2.38 30.24 -21.42
CA LYS A 407 3.72 30.80 -21.19
C LYS A 407 4.50 31.09 -22.48
N LEU A 408 4.32 30.29 -23.53
CA LEU A 408 4.95 30.50 -24.83
C LEU A 408 4.34 31.71 -25.56
N ARG A 409 3.01 31.88 -25.50
CA ARG A 409 2.32 33.03 -26.11
C ARG A 409 2.57 34.37 -25.39
N MET A 410 2.69 34.37 -24.07
CA MET A 410 3.09 35.57 -23.31
C MET A 410 4.52 36.06 -23.64
N LYS A 411 5.42 35.15 -24.06
CA LYS A 411 6.75 35.54 -24.53
C LYS A 411 6.77 36.12 -25.95
N SER A 412 5.72 35.86 -26.73
CA SER A 412 5.58 36.33 -28.12
C SER A 412 4.66 37.54 -28.28
N ALA A 413 3.95 37.97 -27.22
CA ALA A 413 3.25 39.25 -27.23
C ALA A 413 4.30 40.39 -27.24
N PRO A 414 4.23 41.37 -28.18
CA PRO A 414 5.18 42.47 -28.20
C PRO A 414 4.92 43.35 -26.98
N SER A 415 5.70 43.16 -25.91
CA SER A 415 5.62 44.02 -24.74
C SER A 415 6.23 45.38 -25.07
N GLY A 416 5.37 46.39 -25.12
CA GLY A 416 5.78 47.79 -25.08
C GLY A 416 6.66 48.03 -23.86
N LYS A 417 7.79 48.70 -24.10
CA LYS A 417 8.87 48.99 -23.16
C LYS A 417 8.37 49.52 -21.80
N SER A 418 8.70 48.85 -20.71
CA SER A 418 9.24 49.53 -19.52
C SER A 418 10.09 48.58 -18.68
N SER A 419 11.29 49.03 -18.35
CA SER A 419 12.30 48.36 -17.54
C SER A 419 12.12 48.72 -16.06
N GLY A 420 12.07 47.73 -15.16
CA GLY A 420 12.18 48.01 -13.73
C GLY A 420 11.87 46.83 -12.79
N LYS A 421 12.94 46.30 -12.20
CA LYS A 421 13.01 45.46 -10.98
C LYS A 421 12.39 44.06 -11.03
N ALA A 422 13.29 43.07 -10.92
CA ALA A 422 13.00 41.67 -10.66
C ALA A 422 12.36 41.50 -9.27
N ALA A 423 11.03 41.49 -9.23
CA ALA A 423 10.27 40.89 -8.14
C ALA A 423 10.17 39.38 -8.40
N LYS A 424 10.48 38.56 -7.38
CA LYS A 424 10.22 37.12 -7.36
C LYS A 424 8.76 36.87 -7.77
N ARG A 425 8.54 36.36 -8.99
CA ARG A 425 7.21 36.01 -9.50
C ARG A 425 6.69 34.79 -8.74
N LYS A 426 5.84 35.04 -7.75
CA LYS A 426 4.81 34.08 -7.29
C LYS A 426 3.94 33.69 -8.50
N GLY A 427 3.40 32.47 -8.46
CA GLY A 427 2.64 31.87 -9.56
C GLY A 427 1.48 32.74 -10.07
N LEU A 428 1.10 32.48 -11.32
CA LEU A 428 -0.05 33.09 -12.01
C LEU A 428 -1.31 32.96 -11.15
N SER A 429 -2.02 34.07 -10.88
CA SER A 429 -3.37 34.00 -10.30
C SER A 429 -4.38 33.64 -11.39
N LEU A 430 -5.45 32.93 -11.03
CA LEU A 430 -6.49 32.50 -11.98
C LEU A 430 -7.17 33.68 -12.68
N GLU A 431 -7.38 34.79 -11.97
CA GLU A 431 -7.90 36.04 -12.52
C GLU A 431 -7.02 36.64 -13.64
N GLU A 432 -5.68 36.55 -13.52
CA GLU A 432 -4.76 37.03 -14.57
C GLU A 432 -4.84 36.17 -15.84
N LEU A 433 -5.09 34.86 -15.69
CA LEU A 433 -5.26 33.94 -16.80
C LEU A 433 -6.63 34.07 -17.48
N LEU A 434 -7.69 34.34 -16.71
CA LEU A 434 -9.03 34.60 -17.24
C LEU A 434 -9.10 35.98 -17.93
N LYS A 435 -8.58 37.05 -17.31
CA LYS A 435 -8.52 38.40 -17.91
C LYS A 435 -7.76 38.40 -19.25
N TYR A 436 -6.64 37.66 -19.34
CA TYR A 436 -5.88 37.56 -20.59
C TYR A 436 -6.66 36.89 -21.74
N ARG A 437 -7.66 36.04 -21.45
CA ARG A 437 -8.51 35.42 -22.48
C ARG A 437 -9.62 36.36 -22.93
N TYR A 438 -10.21 37.14 -22.02
CA TYR A 438 -11.21 38.16 -22.38
C TYR A 438 -10.64 39.21 -23.35
N ASP A 439 -9.35 39.57 -23.20
CA ASP A 439 -8.65 40.45 -24.15
C ASP A 439 -8.43 39.84 -25.55
N LEU A 440 -8.61 38.52 -25.71
CA LEU A 440 -8.49 37.80 -27.00
C LEU A 440 -9.84 37.51 -27.66
N THR A 441 -10.95 37.74 -26.98
CA THR A 441 -12.32 37.54 -27.48
C THR A 441 -13.06 38.84 -27.83
N LEU A 442 -12.41 40.00 -27.65
CA LEU A 442 -12.87 41.31 -28.12
C LEU A 442 -12.17 41.74 -29.41
#